data_AF-A0A6N6NJW0-F1
#
_entry.id   AF-A0A6N6NJW0-F1
#
_cell.length_a   1.000
_cell.length_b   1.000
_cell.length_c   1.000
_cell.angle_alpha   90.00
_cell.angle_beta   90.00
_cell.angle_gamma   90.00
#
_symmetry.space_group_name_H-M   'P 1'
#
loop_
_entity.id
_entity.type
_entity.pdbx_description
1 polymer ?
#
loop_
_entity_poly.entity_id
_entity_poly.type
_entity_poly.pdbx_seq_one_letter_code
_entity_poly.pdbx_strand_id
1 'polypeptide(L)'
;MKYDDLLKEINEMPASQRPAFHEIVACAGVGGDVWPTMKQHLEDACTLREFLDAVYDDDACRFEKLWGLWARLDEKDWRIRFEAEMVLEGALIERGGVVFEAGDTMFLVPVRGIRAKDRTADILVFADDSFNTDVADFYGSISGPFTLYEQKFEGTFDIYRAGRNLILERWEFDELGFRKRRRSQVGECCSI
;
A
#
# COMPACT_ATOMS: atom_id res chain seq x y z
N MET A 1 23.35 2.64 13.20
CA MET A 1 23.69 4.01 12.69
C MET A 1 22.92 5.12 13.45
N LYS A 2 23.09 6.42 13.12
CA LYS A 2 22.27 7.53 13.68
C LYS A 2 21.32 8.12 12.64
N TYR A 3 20.26 8.80 13.08
CA TYR A 3 19.28 9.44 12.19
C TYR A 3 19.92 10.45 11.22
N ASP A 4 20.86 11.27 11.71
CA ASP A 4 21.61 12.22 10.86
C ASP A 4 22.42 11.53 9.75
N ASP A 5 22.83 10.28 9.95
CA ASP A 5 23.59 9.53 8.94
C ASP A 5 22.69 9.11 7.77
N LEU A 6 21.41 8.80 8.04
CA LEU A 6 20.40 8.58 6.97
C LEU A 6 20.28 9.81 6.07
N LEU A 7 20.19 11.01 6.69
CA LEU A 7 20.04 12.26 5.94
C LEU A 7 21.29 12.58 5.12
N LYS A 8 22.50 12.25 5.63
CA LYS A 8 23.74 12.40 4.86
C LYS A 8 23.76 11.48 3.64
N GLU A 9 23.45 10.20 3.82
CA GLU A 9 23.39 9.25 2.71
C GLU A 9 22.42 9.72 1.62
N ILE A 10 21.23 10.21 1.99
CA ILE A 10 20.27 10.77 1.02
C ILE A 10 20.86 11.95 0.26
N ASN A 11 21.56 12.86 0.94
CA ASN A 11 22.15 14.04 0.30
C ASN A 11 23.28 13.69 -0.68
N GLU A 12 23.93 12.55 -0.51
CA GLU A 12 24.98 12.04 -1.40
C GLU A 12 24.40 11.33 -2.65
N MET A 13 23.13 10.95 -2.64
CA MET A 13 22.44 10.31 -3.78
C MET A 13 22.30 11.26 -4.99
N PRO A 14 22.01 10.72 -6.19
CA PRO A 14 21.59 11.53 -7.33
C PRO A 14 20.35 12.37 -7.01
N ALA A 15 20.34 13.63 -7.45
CA ALA A 15 19.26 14.60 -7.17
C ALA A 15 17.86 14.09 -7.58
N SER A 16 17.78 13.21 -8.59
CA SER A 16 16.53 12.59 -9.04
C SER A 16 15.93 11.61 -8.03
N GLN A 17 16.74 11.01 -7.15
CA GLN A 17 16.31 10.00 -6.17
C GLN A 17 16.00 10.60 -4.80
N ARG A 18 16.69 11.69 -4.43
CA ARG A 18 16.60 12.30 -3.09
C ARG A 18 15.17 12.58 -2.62
N PRO A 19 14.25 13.13 -3.45
CA PRO A 19 12.91 13.44 -2.98
C PRO A 19 12.16 12.22 -2.44
N ALA A 20 12.26 11.07 -3.13
CA ALA A 20 11.60 9.85 -2.72
C ALA A 20 12.17 9.31 -1.39
N PHE A 21 13.49 9.27 -1.25
CA PHE A 21 14.12 8.81 -0.01
C PHE A 21 13.91 9.78 1.16
N HIS A 22 13.87 11.09 0.90
CA HIS A 22 13.52 12.08 1.92
C HIS A 22 12.09 11.89 2.43
N GLU A 23 11.13 11.64 1.54
CA GLU A 23 9.74 11.38 1.93
C GLU A 23 9.63 10.12 2.81
N ILE A 24 10.33 9.05 2.44
CA ILE A 24 10.35 7.79 3.20
C ILE A 24 10.98 8.00 4.58
N VAL A 25 12.17 8.60 4.67
CA VAL A 25 12.87 8.80 5.95
C VAL A 25 12.15 9.81 6.84
N ALA A 26 11.47 10.81 6.28
CA ALA A 26 10.65 11.73 7.05
C ALA A 26 9.53 11.02 7.82
N CYS A 27 9.06 9.86 7.34
CA CYS A 27 8.06 9.05 8.05
C CYS A 27 8.66 8.30 9.25
N ALA A 28 9.97 8.03 9.28
CA ALA A 28 10.65 7.46 10.44
C ALA A 28 10.92 8.47 11.55
N GLY A 29 11.02 9.75 11.21
CA GLY A 29 11.58 10.78 12.09
C GLY A 29 10.61 11.33 13.13
N VAL A 30 11.08 11.46 14.37
CA VAL A 30 10.44 12.22 15.45
C VAL A 30 11.49 12.99 16.27
N GLY A 31 11.34 14.31 16.37
CA GLY A 31 12.20 15.13 17.24
C GLY A 31 13.71 15.08 16.94
N GLY A 32 14.12 14.73 15.71
CA GLY A 32 15.53 14.58 15.33
C GLY A 32 16.12 13.18 15.55
N ASP A 33 15.29 12.21 15.93
CA ASP A 33 15.62 10.78 15.97
C ASP A 33 14.55 9.99 15.20
N VAL A 34 14.57 8.65 15.25
CA VAL A 34 13.48 7.80 14.75
C VAL A 34 12.45 7.49 15.83
N TRP A 35 11.25 7.06 15.43
CA TRP A 35 10.24 6.54 16.35
C TRP A 35 10.81 5.39 17.20
N PRO A 36 10.38 5.23 18.47
CA PRO A 36 10.87 4.15 19.34
C PRO A 36 10.73 2.75 18.73
N THR A 37 9.67 2.51 17.96
CA THR A 37 9.42 1.25 17.23
C THR A 37 10.48 0.95 16.16
N MET A 38 11.19 1.95 15.66
CA MET A 38 12.19 1.82 14.60
C MET A 38 13.63 1.98 15.11
N LYS A 39 13.82 2.22 16.41
CA LYS A 39 15.12 2.54 17.00
C LYS A 39 16.11 1.39 16.90
N GLN A 40 15.69 0.17 17.23
CA GLN A 40 16.56 -1.00 17.14
C GLN A 40 16.99 -1.26 15.69
N HIS A 41 16.03 -1.16 14.74
CA HIS A 41 16.31 -1.28 13.31
C HIS A 41 17.35 -0.27 12.83
N LEU A 42 17.29 0.97 13.33
CA LEU A 42 18.29 2.00 13.04
C LEU A 42 19.65 1.68 13.69
N GLU A 43 19.67 1.24 14.94
CA GLU A 43 20.92 0.95 15.65
C GLU A 43 21.71 -0.17 14.96
N ASP A 44 21.02 -1.21 14.49
CA ASP A 44 21.59 -2.40 13.85
C ASP A 44 22.01 -2.16 12.39
N ALA A 45 21.40 -1.19 11.71
CA ALA A 45 21.73 -0.87 10.32
C ALA A 45 23.06 -0.12 10.18
N CYS A 46 23.80 -0.43 9.11
CA CYS A 46 25.00 0.28 8.69
C CYS A 46 24.75 1.25 7.52
N THR A 47 23.65 1.09 6.79
CA THR A 47 23.27 1.93 5.64
C THR A 47 21.79 2.29 5.68
N LEU A 48 21.40 3.35 4.95
CA LEU A 48 19.98 3.70 4.76
C LEU A 48 19.17 2.53 4.21
N ARG A 49 19.71 1.79 3.24
CA ARG A 49 18.99 0.67 2.63
C ARG A 49 18.80 -0.48 3.62
N GLU A 50 19.82 -0.81 4.41
CA GLU A 50 19.71 -1.81 5.48
C GLU A 50 18.66 -1.41 6.52
N PHE A 51 18.59 -0.13 6.90
CA PHE A 51 17.56 0.37 7.80
C PHE A 51 16.15 0.19 7.21
N LEU A 52 15.94 0.59 5.95
CA LEU A 52 14.64 0.47 5.29
C LEU A 52 14.23 -1.00 5.10
N ASP A 53 15.18 -1.88 4.75
CA ASP A 53 14.94 -3.32 4.62
C ASP A 53 14.62 -3.96 5.98
N ALA A 54 15.32 -3.58 7.06
CA ALA A 54 15.03 -4.06 8.41
C ALA A 54 13.61 -3.68 8.87
N VAL A 55 13.19 -2.43 8.62
CA VAL A 55 11.80 -2.01 8.93
C VAL A 55 10.80 -2.76 8.06
N TYR A 56 11.12 -3.05 6.79
CA TYR A 56 10.24 -3.81 5.89
C TYR A 56 10.07 -5.27 6.31
N ASP A 57 11.13 -5.91 6.79
CA ASP A 57 11.10 -7.31 7.21
C ASP A 57 10.39 -7.52 8.56
N ASP A 58 10.17 -6.44 9.33
CA ASP A 58 9.37 -6.45 10.56
C ASP A 58 7.87 -6.32 10.25
N ASP A 59 7.14 -7.45 10.35
CA ASP A 59 5.69 -7.48 10.15
C ASP A 59 4.93 -6.61 11.16
N ALA A 60 5.50 -6.25 12.32
CA ALA A 60 4.88 -5.30 13.24
C ALA A 60 4.84 -3.87 12.66
N CYS A 61 5.77 -3.55 11.74
CA CYS A 61 5.82 -2.28 11.03
C CYS A 61 5.00 -2.28 9.73
N ARG A 62 4.32 -3.37 9.35
CA ARG A 62 3.69 -3.49 8.02
C ARG A 62 2.61 -2.47 7.70
N PHE A 63 2.02 -1.84 8.71
CA PHE A 63 1.04 -0.74 8.55
C PHE A 63 1.65 0.66 8.69
N GLU A 64 2.95 0.76 8.95
CA GLU A 64 3.65 2.04 9.01
C GLU A 64 3.77 2.64 7.60
N LYS A 65 3.66 3.97 7.50
CA LYS A 65 3.74 4.66 6.20
C LYS A 65 5.10 4.43 5.52
N LEU A 66 6.19 4.46 6.28
CA LEU A 66 7.53 4.18 5.76
C LEU A 66 7.60 2.81 5.09
N TRP A 67 7.01 1.79 5.74
CA TRP A 67 6.98 0.42 5.24
C TRP A 67 6.32 0.36 3.86
N GLY A 68 5.15 0.99 3.71
CA GLY A 68 4.40 1.00 2.46
C GLY A 68 5.11 1.76 1.34
N LEU A 69 5.65 2.94 1.65
CA LEU A 69 6.41 3.73 0.69
C LEU A 69 7.70 3.04 0.23
N TRP A 70 8.42 2.38 1.14
CA TRP A 70 9.61 1.61 0.78
C TRP A 70 9.27 0.38 -0.06
N ALA A 71 8.23 -0.36 0.32
CA ALA A 71 7.73 -1.49 -0.45
C ALA A 71 7.39 -1.10 -1.89
N ARG A 72 6.76 0.07 -2.05
CA ARG A 72 6.40 0.65 -3.34
C ARG A 72 7.62 1.11 -4.14
N LEU A 73 8.57 1.80 -3.50
CA LEU A 73 9.75 2.34 -4.18
C LEU A 73 10.69 1.25 -4.68
N ASP A 74 10.92 0.21 -3.88
CA ASP A 74 11.85 -0.89 -4.18
C ASP A 74 11.17 -2.12 -4.82
N GLU A 75 9.89 -1.99 -5.21
CA GLU A 75 9.10 -3.05 -5.85
C GLU A 75 9.05 -4.38 -5.04
N LYS A 76 8.95 -4.28 -3.70
CA LYS A 76 8.92 -5.45 -2.80
C LYS A 76 7.65 -6.29 -2.98
N ASP A 77 7.74 -7.60 -2.75
CA ASP A 77 6.57 -8.50 -2.74
C ASP A 77 5.83 -8.44 -1.40
N TRP A 78 5.05 -7.37 -1.21
CA TRP A 78 4.29 -7.11 0.00
C TRP A 78 3.04 -8.00 0.14
N ARG A 79 2.57 -8.63 -0.94
CA ARG A 79 1.26 -9.32 -0.97
C ARG A 79 1.18 -10.47 0.04
N ILE A 80 2.28 -11.20 0.22
CA ILE A 80 2.35 -12.35 1.14
C ILE A 80 2.29 -11.94 2.62
N ARG A 81 2.38 -10.65 2.92
CA ARG A 81 2.40 -10.07 4.28
C ARG A 81 0.99 -9.68 4.76
N PHE A 82 -0.02 -9.76 3.89
CA PHE A 82 -1.41 -9.42 4.21
C PHE A 82 -2.35 -10.55 3.79
N GLU A 83 -3.46 -10.66 4.50
CA GLU A 83 -4.49 -11.68 4.23
C GLU A 83 -5.60 -11.07 3.37
N ALA A 84 -5.59 -11.38 2.08
CA ALA A 84 -6.66 -10.99 1.17
C ALA A 84 -7.90 -11.88 1.39
N GLU A 85 -9.09 -11.30 1.39
CA GLU A 85 -10.35 -12.06 1.43
C GLU A 85 -10.53 -12.87 0.14
N MET A 86 -10.00 -12.37 -0.97
CA MET A 86 -10.07 -13.01 -2.28
C MET A 86 -8.91 -12.57 -3.15
N VAL A 87 -8.40 -13.50 -3.96
CA VAL A 87 -7.42 -13.23 -5.03
C VAL A 87 -7.98 -13.76 -6.34
N LEU A 88 -8.13 -12.88 -7.32
CA LEU A 88 -8.49 -13.25 -8.69
C LEU A 88 -7.24 -13.12 -9.55
N GLU A 89 -6.62 -14.24 -9.85
CA GLU A 89 -5.40 -14.28 -10.67
C GLU A 89 -5.74 -14.20 -12.16
N GLY A 90 -4.89 -13.52 -12.92
CA GLY A 90 -4.96 -13.62 -14.39
C GLY A 90 -6.10 -12.82 -15.04
N ALA A 91 -6.61 -11.77 -14.39
CA ALA A 91 -7.65 -10.91 -14.94
C ALA A 91 -7.20 -10.26 -16.25
N LEU A 92 -7.98 -10.42 -17.31
CA LEU A 92 -7.60 -9.92 -18.63
C LEU A 92 -7.51 -8.40 -18.64
N ILE A 93 -6.41 -7.91 -19.20
CA ILE A 93 -6.19 -6.49 -19.44
C ILE A 93 -6.73 -6.17 -20.83
N GLU A 94 -7.76 -5.35 -20.88
CA GLU A 94 -8.30 -4.78 -22.11
C GLU A 94 -7.87 -3.33 -22.23
N ARG A 95 -7.30 -2.93 -23.38
CA ARG A 95 -6.92 -1.53 -23.66
C ARG A 95 -6.08 -0.86 -22.55
N GLY A 96 -5.26 -1.64 -21.84
CA GLY A 96 -4.38 -1.16 -20.77
C GLY A 96 -5.01 -1.09 -19.37
N GLY A 97 -6.22 -1.61 -19.17
CA GLY A 97 -6.84 -1.69 -17.86
C GLY A 97 -7.73 -2.92 -17.67
N VAL A 98 -8.33 -3.03 -16.49
CA VAL A 98 -9.32 -4.05 -16.18
C VAL A 98 -10.71 -3.44 -16.28
N VAL A 99 -11.65 -4.17 -16.88
CA VAL A 99 -13.02 -3.72 -17.12
C VAL A 99 -13.91 -4.10 -15.94
N PHE A 100 -14.71 -3.12 -15.51
CA PHE A 100 -15.76 -3.26 -14.51
C PHE A 100 -17.10 -3.02 -15.17
N GLU A 101 -18.08 -3.87 -14.88
CA GLU A 101 -19.44 -3.80 -15.41
C GLU A 101 -20.42 -3.48 -14.29
N ALA A 102 -21.06 -2.32 -14.34
CA ALA A 102 -22.02 -1.86 -13.33
C ALA A 102 -23.34 -1.46 -14.02
N GLY A 103 -24.32 -2.37 -14.02
CA GLY A 103 -25.56 -2.19 -14.77
C GLY A 103 -25.29 -2.05 -16.27
N ASP A 104 -25.81 -1.00 -16.89
CA ASP A 104 -25.58 -0.70 -18.31
C ASP A 104 -24.27 0.06 -18.57
N THR A 105 -23.45 0.29 -17.53
CA THR A 105 -22.20 1.04 -17.63
C THR A 105 -21.00 0.11 -17.55
N MET A 106 -20.04 0.31 -18.44
CA MET A 106 -18.72 -0.30 -18.36
C MET A 106 -17.68 0.80 -18.13
N PHE A 107 -16.78 0.60 -17.18
CA PHE A 107 -15.65 1.48 -16.99
C PHE A 107 -14.35 0.69 -16.85
N LEU A 108 -13.25 1.35 -17.21
CA LEU A 108 -11.93 0.74 -17.26
C LEU A 108 -11.05 1.37 -16.19
N VAL A 109 -10.42 0.52 -15.38
CA VAL A 109 -9.42 0.93 -14.40
C VAL A 109 -8.04 0.61 -14.98
N PRO A 110 -7.21 1.62 -15.31
CA PRO A 110 -5.89 1.39 -15.85
C PRO A 110 -4.98 0.75 -14.79
N VAL A 111 -4.24 -0.27 -15.17
CA VAL A 111 -3.23 -0.88 -14.30
C VAL A 111 -1.87 -0.26 -14.61
N ARG A 112 -0.99 -0.12 -13.61
CA ARG A 112 0.35 0.45 -13.78
C ARG A 112 1.37 -0.64 -14.11
N GLY A 113 2.53 -0.24 -14.62
CA GLY A 113 3.65 -1.16 -14.84
C GLY A 113 3.43 -2.27 -15.87
N ILE A 114 2.34 -2.23 -16.66
CA ILE A 114 2.07 -3.17 -17.75
C ILE A 114 3.08 -2.94 -18.87
N ARG A 115 3.83 -3.98 -19.23
CA ARG A 115 4.64 -4.01 -20.45
C ARG A 115 3.76 -4.44 -21.63
N ALA A 116 4.14 -4.11 -22.86
CA ALA A 116 3.35 -4.44 -24.06
C ALA A 116 3.00 -5.95 -24.23
N LYS A 117 3.71 -6.84 -23.55
CA LYS A 117 3.47 -8.29 -23.54
C LYS A 117 2.55 -8.78 -22.41
N ASP A 118 2.35 -7.97 -21.39
CA ASP A 118 1.53 -8.33 -20.23
C ASP A 118 0.06 -8.24 -20.64
N ARG A 119 -0.67 -9.35 -20.49
CA ARG A 119 -2.09 -9.45 -20.87
C ARG A 119 -3.01 -9.66 -19.68
N THR A 120 -2.44 -9.83 -18.49
CA THR A 120 -3.18 -10.10 -17.28
C THR A 120 -2.69 -9.25 -16.10
N ALA A 121 -3.60 -9.00 -15.17
CA ALA A 121 -3.37 -8.38 -13.87
C ALA A 121 -4.01 -9.27 -12.79
N ASP A 122 -3.46 -9.25 -11.58
CA ASP A 122 -4.13 -9.90 -10.44
C ASP A 122 -5.01 -8.87 -9.73
N ILE A 123 -6.16 -9.31 -9.23
CA ILE A 123 -7.06 -8.49 -8.42
C ILE A 123 -7.06 -9.04 -7.00
N LEU A 124 -6.70 -8.20 -6.04
CA LEU A 124 -6.69 -8.51 -4.62
C LEU A 124 -7.89 -7.83 -3.97
N VAL A 125 -8.66 -8.56 -3.18
CA VAL A 125 -9.80 -8.02 -2.42
C VAL A 125 -9.46 -8.07 -0.94
N PHE A 126 -9.48 -6.91 -0.30
CA PHE A 126 -9.15 -6.72 1.10
C PHE A 126 -10.37 -6.19 1.87
N ALA A 127 -10.46 -6.55 3.13
CA ALA A 127 -11.35 -5.86 4.07
C ALA A 127 -10.81 -4.46 4.39
N ASP A 128 -11.67 -3.59 4.89
CA ASP A 128 -11.31 -2.26 5.40
C ASP A 128 -10.14 -2.35 6.39
N ASP A 129 -9.13 -1.50 6.20
CA ASP A 129 -7.91 -1.39 7.02
C ASP A 129 -7.09 -2.70 7.10
N SER A 130 -7.23 -3.63 6.14
CA SER A 130 -6.54 -4.93 6.18
C SER A 130 -5.25 -5.02 5.35
N PHE A 131 -4.88 -3.96 4.65
CA PHE A 131 -3.58 -3.81 4.01
C PHE A 131 -3.03 -2.38 4.15
N ASN A 132 -1.73 -2.20 3.91
CA ASN A 132 -1.12 -0.88 3.93
C ASN A 132 -1.38 -0.14 2.61
N THR A 133 -2.22 0.89 2.64
CA THR A 133 -2.61 1.64 1.44
C THR A 133 -1.46 2.42 0.80
N ASP A 134 -0.37 2.72 1.52
CA ASP A 134 0.80 3.43 0.98
C ASP A 134 1.60 2.58 -0.03
N VAL A 135 1.36 1.26 -0.10
CA VAL A 135 1.94 0.38 -1.15
C VAL A 135 1.35 0.65 -2.54
N ALA A 136 0.25 1.40 -2.62
CA ALA A 136 -0.58 1.51 -3.81
C ALA A 136 -1.00 2.96 -4.11
N ASP A 137 -1.41 3.20 -5.36
CA ASP A 137 -2.03 4.45 -5.78
C ASP A 137 -3.54 4.35 -5.73
N PHE A 138 -4.19 5.18 -4.91
CA PHE A 138 -5.63 5.36 -4.97
C PHE A 138 -6.06 5.77 -6.40
N TYR A 139 -7.14 5.16 -6.89
CA TYR A 139 -7.73 5.46 -8.19
C TYR A 139 -9.11 6.11 -8.05
N GLY A 140 -9.95 5.57 -7.18
CA GLY A 140 -11.32 6.02 -6.96
C GLY A 140 -12.11 4.98 -6.18
N SER A 141 -13.41 5.21 -6.04
CA SER A 141 -14.30 4.31 -5.30
C SER A 141 -15.50 3.90 -6.16
N ILE A 142 -16.00 2.70 -5.95
CA ILE A 142 -17.26 2.20 -6.53
C ILE A 142 -18.22 1.80 -5.42
N SER A 143 -19.50 2.09 -5.60
CA SER A 143 -20.58 1.66 -4.69
C SER A 143 -21.69 0.98 -5.48
N GLY A 144 -22.29 -0.05 -4.89
CA GLY A 144 -23.37 -0.83 -5.48
C GLY A 144 -22.88 -2.12 -6.15
N PRO A 145 -23.77 -2.81 -6.87
CA PRO A 145 -23.43 -4.06 -7.54
C PRO A 145 -22.59 -3.81 -8.79
N PHE A 146 -21.55 -4.64 -8.97
CA PHE A 146 -20.75 -4.67 -10.21
C PHE A 146 -20.23 -6.08 -10.47
N THR A 147 -19.84 -6.32 -11.72
CA THR A 147 -19.15 -7.54 -12.14
C THR A 147 -17.73 -7.18 -12.53
N LEU A 148 -16.79 -7.99 -12.07
CA LEU A 148 -15.37 -7.87 -12.37
C LEU A 148 -14.82 -9.28 -12.53
N TYR A 149 -14.21 -9.55 -13.69
CA TYR A 149 -13.62 -10.86 -13.99
C TYR A 149 -14.59 -12.04 -13.74
N GLU A 150 -15.80 -11.93 -14.30
CA GLU A 150 -16.90 -12.90 -14.15
C GLU A 150 -17.42 -13.07 -12.71
N GLN A 151 -16.87 -12.36 -11.73
CA GLN A 151 -17.29 -12.37 -10.34
C GLN A 151 -18.21 -11.20 -10.04
N LYS A 152 -19.26 -11.47 -9.27
CA LYS A 152 -20.21 -10.45 -8.82
C LYS A 152 -19.77 -9.90 -7.47
N PHE A 153 -19.75 -8.59 -7.38
CA PHE A 153 -19.45 -7.83 -6.17
C PHE A 153 -20.65 -6.98 -5.78
N GLU A 154 -20.81 -6.78 -4.48
CA GLU A 154 -21.82 -5.91 -3.89
C GLU A 154 -21.22 -5.22 -2.66
N GLY A 155 -21.50 -3.93 -2.54
CA GLY A 155 -21.00 -3.08 -1.45
C GLY A 155 -20.29 -1.84 -1.96
N THR A 156 -19.44 -1.27 -1.11
CA THR A 156 -18.60 -0.12 -1.46
C THR A 156 -17.12 -0.52 -1.37
N PHE A 157 -16.36 -0.16 -2.40
CA PHE A 157 -14.95 -0.52 -2.53
C PHE A 157 -14.13 0.68 -2.95
N ASP A 158 -12.99 0.87 -2.28
CA ASP A 158 -11.91 1.72 -2.77
C ASP A 158 -11.02 0.91 -3.71
N ILE A 159 -10.61 1.54 -4.81
CA ILE A 159 -9.82 0.91 -5.86
C ILE A 159 -8.42 1.50 -5.81
N TYR A 160 -7.42 0.64 -5.64
CA TYR A 160 -6.01 1.01 -5.67
C TYR A 160 -5.26 0.27 -6.78
N ARG A 161 -4.14 0.86 -7.22
CA ARG A 161 -3.25 0.31 -8.25
C ARG A 161 -1.88 0.09 -7.64
N ALA A 162 -1.38 -1.13 -7.65
CA ALA A 162 -0.08 -1.48 -7.08
C ALA A 162 0.71 -2.35 -8.07
N GLY A 163 1.65 -1.73 -8.80
CA GLY A 163 2.33 -2.40 -9.91
C GLY A 163 1.30 -2.98 -10.89
N ARG A 164 1.40 -4.27 -11.19
CA ARG A 164 0.50 -5.03 -12.09
C ARG A 164 -0.77 -5.53 -11.40
N ASN A 165 -1.07 -5.08 -10.19
CA ASN A 165 -2.24 -5.53 -9.44
C ASN A 165 -3.27 -4.40 -9.31
N LEU A 166 -4.54 -4.77 -9.32
CA LEU A 166 -5.62 -3.95 -8.77
C LEU A 166 -5.98 -4.45 -7.38
N ILE A 167 -6.30 -3.51 -6.51
CA ILE A 167 -6.74 -3.79 -5.15
C ILE A 167 -8.13 -3.22 -4.98
N LEU A 168 -9.05 -4.02 -4.45
CA LEU A 168 -10.37 -3.62 -4.00
C LEU A 168 -10.42 -3.69 -2.48
N GLU A 169 -10.55 -2.56 -1.81
CA GLU A 169 -10.74 -2.51 -0.36
C GLU A 169 -12.21 -2.29 -0.03
N ARG A 170 -12.86 -3.32 0.53
CA ARG A 170 -14.27 -3.25 0.92
C ARG A 170 -14.43 -2.48 2.22
N TRP A 171 -15.32 -1.50 2.24
CA TRP A 171 -15.67 -0.77 3.46
C TRP A 171 -17.17 -0.55 3.61
N GLU A 172 -17.60 -0.21 4.83
CA GLU A 172 -19.01 -0.04 5.19
C GLU A 172 -19.26 1.36 5.78
N PHE A 173 -20.51 1.81 5.75
CA PHE A 173 -20.94 2.98 6.52
C PHE A 173 -21.38 2.59 7.93
N ASP A 174 -21.12 3.44 8.92
CA ASP A 174 -21.70 3.36 10.24
C ASP A 174 -23.14 3.93 10.25
N GLU A 175 -23.80 3.86 11.41
CA GLU A 175 -25.17 4.34 11.59
C GLU A 175 -25.33 5.86 11.34
N LEU A 176 -24.21 6.60 11.34
CA LEU A 176 -24.15 8.04 11.12
C LEU A 176 -23.76 8.41 9.67
N GLY A 177 -23.53 7.40 8.81
CA GLY A 177 -23.15 7.61 7.42
C GLY A 177 -21.66 7.94 7.20
N PHE A 178 -20.80 7.69 8.18
CA PHE A 178 -19.34 7.75 8.01
C PHE A 178 -18.76 6.37 7.68
N ARG A 179 -17.61 6.30 7.02
CA ARG A 179 -16.90 5.02 6.87
C ARG A 179 -16.63 4.44 8.26
N LYS A 180 -17.17 3.24 8.48
CA LYS A 180 -17.04 2.47 9.71
C LYS A 180 -15.59 2.07 9.88
N ARG A 181 -14.82 2.89 10.59
CA ARG A 181 -13.47 2.51 10.99
C ARG A 181 -13.56 1.21 11.77
N ARG A 182 -12.88 0.16 11.32
CA ARG A 182 -12.61 -0.95 12.24
C ARG A 182 -11.84 -0.33 13.40
N ARG A 183 -12.14 -0.76 14.63
CA ARG A 183 -11.21 -0.51 15.74
C ARG A 183 -9.91 -1.16 15.29
N SER A 184 -8.99 -0.37 14.77
CA SER A 184 -7.67 -0.80 14.42
C SER A 184 -7.07 -1.48 15.64
N GLN A 185 -6.24 -2.50 15.42
CA GLN A 185 -5.31 -3.03 16.39
C GLN A 185 -4.27 -1.95 16.77
N VAL A 186 -4.74 -0.80 17.22
CA VAL A 186 -3.95 0.14 18.00
C VAL A 186 -3.81 -0.56 19.33
N GLY A 187 -2.59 -1.03 19.60
CA GLY A 187 -2.21 -1.48 20.92
C GLY A 187 -2.73 -0.53 21.98
N GLU A 188 -3.07 -1.08 23.14
CA GLU A 188 -3.30 -0.34 24.37
C GLU A 188 -2.17 0.69 24.57
N CYS A 189 -2.37 1.91 24.09
CA CYS A 189 -1.51 3.04 24.36
C CYS A 189 -2.31 4.00 25.23
N CYS A 190 -2.08 3.81 26.52
CA CYS A 190 -2.06 4.80 27.59
C CYS A 190 -3.24 5.77 27.66
N SER A 191 -4.07 5.50 28.68
CA SER A 191 -4.63 6.58 29.49
C SER A 191 -3.49 7.47 29.98
N ILE A 192 -3.51 8.75 29.64
CA ILE A 192 -2.87 9.82 30.43
C ILE A 192 -4.00 10.74 30.88
#